data_AF-A0A401U118-F1
#
_entry.id   AF-A0A401U118-F1
#
_cell.length_a   1.000
_cell.length_b   1.000
_cell.length_c   1.000
_cell.angle_alpha   90.00
_cell.angle_beta   90.00
_cell.angle_gamma   90.00
#
_symmetry.space_group_name_H-M   'P 1'
#
loop_
_entity.id
_entity.type
_entity.pdbx_description
1 polymer ?
#
loop_
_entity_poly.entity_id
_entity_poly.type
_entity_poly.pdbx_seq_one_letter_code
_entity_poly.pdbx_strand_id
1 'polypeptide(L)'
;MLQFFDGLKASDLPDGQGWAVEQVSLSTHNGTHLDAPWHFHPTMNRGERSWTIDEVPLEWCFQPGVKLDFRHLPDGYVATAGDVEAELKRIGHSLSPLEIVVVNTSAGAKYGQPDYVNSGCGMGYEATMYLLERGVRLTGIDGWSWDAPFVFTAKKYAETRDASLIWEGHKAGR
;
A
#
# COMPACT_ATOMS: atom_id res chain seq x y z
N MET A 1 -35.63 -10.22 -12.33
CA MET A 1 -35.72 -10.41 -13.79
C MET A 1 -37.14 -10.75 -14.24
N LEU A 2 -37.75 -11.84 -13.74
CA LEU A 2 -39.15 -12.20 -14.09
C LEU A 2 -40.15 -11.05 -13.84
N GLN A 3 -39.97 -10.29 -12.75
CA GLN A 3 -40.80 -9.12 -12.41
C GLN A 3 -40.80 -7.97 -13.44
N PHE A 4 -39.88 -7.97 -14.41
CA PHE A 4 -39.85 -6.97 -15.48
C PHE A 4 -40.75 -7.34 -16.68
N PHE A 5 -41.27 -8.57 -16.74
CA PHE A 5 -42.05 -9.09 -17.86
C PHE A 5 -43.36 -9.69 -17.35
N ASP A 6 -44.49 -9.09 -17.72
CA ASP A 6 -45.81 -9.57 -17.28
C ASP A 6 -46.08 -10.98 -17.82
N GLY A 7 -46.43 -11.90 -16.92
CA GLY A 7 -46.75 -13.29 -17.25
C GLY A 7 -45.57 -14.23 -17.58
N LEU A 8 -44.33 -13.74 -17.60
CA LEU A 8 -43.15 -14.57 -17.93
C LEU A 8 -42.86 -15.61 -16.83
N LYS A 9 -42.73 -16.88 -17.20
CA LYS A 9 -42.34 -17.97 -16.28
C LYS A 9 -40.86 -18.28 -16.40
N ALA A 10 -40.30 -18.89 -15.35
CA ALA A 10 -38.91 -19.33 -15.36
C ALA A 10 -38.60 -20.29 -16.53
N SER A 11 -39.54 -21.17 -16.90
CA SER A 11 -39.40 -22.09 -18.06
C SER A 11 -39.32 -21.39 -19.41
N ASP A 12 -39.79 -20.15 -19.49
CA ASP A 12 -39.79 -19.36 -20.72
C ASP A 12 -38.42 -18.68 -20.95
N LEU A 13 -37.52 -18.76 -19.95
CA LEU A 13 -36.14 -18.32 -20.06
C LEU A 13 -35.31 -19.36 -20.80
N PRO A 14 -34.25 -18.94 -21.53
CA PRO A 14 -33.26 -19.86 -22.08
C PRO A 14 -32.72 -20.79 -20.98
N ASP A 15 -32.89 -22.09 -21.18
CA ASP A 15 -32.51 -23.15 -20.24
C ASP A 15 -33.07 -23.01 -18.81
N GLY A 16 -34.12 -22.20 -18.65
CA GLY A 16 -34.69 -21.88 -17.34
C GLY A 16 -33.79 -21.03 -16.44
N GLN A 17 -32.72 -20.42 -17.00
CA GLN A 17 -31.70 -19.74 -16.22
C GLN A 17 -31.80 -18.21 -16.32
N GLY A 18 -31.39 -17.54 -15.25
CA GLY A 18 -31.21 -16.09 -15.20
C GLY A 18 -29.75 -15.73 -14.92
N TRP A 19 -29.44 -14.44 -14.95
CA TRP A 19 -28.13 -13.94 -14.58
C TRP A 19 -27.96 -13.88 -13.04
N ALA A 20 -26.75 -14.12 -12.56
CA ALA A 20 -26.36 -13.81 -11.19
C ALA A 20 -26.03 -12.30 -11.07
N VAL A 21 -26.40 -11.68 -9.95
CA VAL A 21 -26.01 -10.29 -9.61
C VAL A 21 -25.46 -10.28 -8.20
N GLU A 22 -24.34 -9.60 -8.02
CA GLU A 22 -23.72 -9.37 -6.71
C GLU A 22 -23.70 -7.87 -6.42
N GLN A 23 -23.81 -7.51 -5.14
CA GLN A 23 -23.64 -6.14 -4.65
C GLN A 23 -22.56 -6.15 -3.58
N VAL A 24 -21.64 -5.20 -3.67
CA VAL A 24 -20.52 -5.07 -2.75
C VAL A 24 -20.55 -3.70 -2.09
N SER A 25 -20.35 -3.67 -0.77
CA SER A 25 -20.06 -2.47 0.01
C SER A 25 -18.67 -2.63 0.62
N LEU A 26 -17.76 -1.73 0.27
CA LEU A 26 -16.33 -1.87 0.55
C LEU A 26 -15.71 -0.50 0.85
N SER A 27 -14.72 -0.47 1.74
CA SER A 27 -13.80 0.67 1.88
C SER A 27 -12.83 0.73 0.71
N THR A 28 -12.46 1.92 0.24
CA THR A 28 -11.37 2.07 -0.75
C THR A 28 -10.01 1.64 -0.22
N HIS A 29 -9.88 1.49 1.09
CA HIS A 29 -8.69 0.95 1.78
C HIS A 29 -8.94 -0.51 2.21
N ASN A 30 -9.30 -1.37 1.26
CA ASN A 30 -9.51 -2.79 1.51
C ASN A 30 -8.77 -3.65 0.49
N GLY A 31 -8.14 -4.73 0.97
CA GLY A 31 -7.33 -5.62 0.13
C GLY A 31 -6.11 -4.91 -0.45
N THR A 32 -5.66 -5.36 -1.63
CA THR A 32 -4.66 -4.64 -2.42
C THR A 32 -5.29 -3.38 -3.00
N HIS A 33 -4.81 -2.22 -2.57
CA HIS A 33 -5.37 -0.91 -2.91
C HIS A 33 -4.24 0.10 -3.15
N LEU A 34 -4.61 1.33 -3.51
CA LEU A 34 -3.69 2.43 -3.74
C LEU A 34 -4.14 3.66 -2.94
N ASP A 35 -3.21 4.21 -2.16
CA ASP A 35 -3.41 5.44 -1.40
C ASP A 35 -2.95 6.65 -2.22
N ALA A 36 -3.87 7.57 -2.49
CA ALA A 36 -3.55 8.86 -3.12
C ALA A 36 -2.99 9.86 -2.08
N PRO A 37 -2.26 10.91 -2.49
CA PRO A 37 -1.71 11.91 -1.57
C PRO A 37 -2.71 12.49 -0.56
N TRP A 38 -3.98 12.65 -0.96
CA TRP A 38 -5.07 13.11 -0.09
C TRP A 38 -5.28 12.23 1.16
N HIS A 39 -4.97 10.93 1.08
CA HIS A 39 -5.03 10.02 2.21
C HIS A 39 -4.06 10.42 3.33
N PHE A 40 -2.88 10.94 2.97
CA PHE A 40 -1.82 11.25 3.93
C PHE A 40 -1.99 12.64 4.54
N HIS A 41 -2.31 13.64 3.72
CA HIS A 41 -2.44 15.03 4.14
C HIS A 41 -3.26 15.84 3.11
N PRO A 42 -3.98 16.91 3.50
CA PRO A 42 -4.70 17.77 2.55
C PRO A 42 -3.81 18.57 1.60
N THR A 43 -2.50 18.63 1.86
CA THR A 43 -1.51 19.30 1.00
C THR A 43 -0.33 18.41 0.66
N MET A 44 0.23 18.62 -0.53
CA MET A 44 1.46 18.00 -1.06
C MET A 44 2.39 19.06 -1.65
N ASN A 45 3.57 18.68 -2.15
CA ASN A 45 4.47 19.57 -2.90
C ASN A 45 4.73 20.93 -2.22
N ARG A 46 4.93 20.94 -0.89
CA ARG A 46 5.17 22.17 -0.11
C ARG A 46 3.96 23.13 -0.07
N GLY A 47 2.74 22.60 -0.04
CA GLY A 47 1.52 23.35 0.28
C GLY A 47 0.47 23.40 -0.83
N GLU A 48 0.70 22.75 -1.97
CA GLU A 48 -0.31 22.55 -2.99
C GLU A 48 -1.42 21.62 -2.49
N ARG A 49 -2.63 21.71 -3.03
CA ARG A 49 -3.71 20.77 -2.69
C ARG A 49 -3.28 19.34 -3.08
N SER A 50 -3.43 18.40 -2.15
CA SER A 50 -3.17 17.00 -2.43
C SER A 50 -4.10 16.44 -3.51
N TRP A 51 -3.54 15.61 -4.37
CA TRP A 51 -4.30 14.90 -5.38
C TRP A 51 -5.20 13.82 -4.77
N THR A 52 -6.43 13.74 -5.28
CA THR A 52 -7.31 12.58 -5.09
C THR A 52 -6.95 11.49 -6.10
N ILE A 53 -7.49 10.28 -5.92
CA ILE A 53 -7.07 9.10 -6.70
C ILE A 53 -7.31 9.25 -8.21
N ASP A 54 -8.34 9.97 -8.61
CA ASP A 54 -8.68 10.27 -10.00
C ASP A 54 -7.74 11.28 -10.67
N GLU A 55 -6.91 11.97 -9.89
CA GLU A 55 -5.94 12.97 -10.35
C GLU A 55 -4.52 12.40 -10.43
N VAL A 56 -4.29 11.20 -9.88
CA VAL A 56 -2.98 10.51 -9.97
C VAL A 56 -2.72 10.13 -11.42
N PRO A 57 -1.56 10.51 -12.01
CA PRO A 57 -1.26 10.18 -13.39
C PRO A 57 -1.21 8.67 -13.60
N LEU A 58 -1.99 8.17 -14.56
CA LEU A 58 -2.08 6.73 -14.81
C LEU A 58 -0.72 6.15 -15.16
N GLU A 59 0.13 6.90 -15.86
CA GLU A 59 1.47 6.46 -16.21
C GLU A 59 2.37 6.19 -15.01
N TRP A 60 2.09 6.71 -13.81
CA TRP A 60 2.84 6.33 -12.59
C TRP A 60 2.52 4.90 -12.14
N CYS A 61 1.34 4.40 -12.49
CA CYS A 61 0.86 3.06 -12.13
C CYS A 61 1.23 1.98 -13.15
N PHE A 62 1.82 2.36 -14.30
CA PHE A 62 2.18 1.47 -15.40
C PHE A 62 3.68 1.54 -15.72
N GLN A 63 4.50 1.34 -14.70
CA GLN A 63 5.96 1.44 -14.78
C GLN A 63 6.64 0.11 -14.44
N PRO A 64 7.93 -0.07 -14.81
CA PRO A 64 8.70 -1.22 -14.38
C PRO A 64 8.72 -1.35 -12.85
N GLY A 65 8.54 -2.58 -12.36
CA GLY A 65 8.57 -2.89 -10.94
C GLY A 65 9.95 -3.35 -10.47
N VAL A 66 10.40 -2.82 -9.34
CA VAL A 66 11.62 -3.24 -8.63
C VAL A 66 11.20 -3.81 -7.28
N LYS A 67 11.60 -5.05 -6.99
CA LYS A 67 11.30 -5.71 -5.72
C LYS A 67 12.47 -5.58 -4.76
N LEU A 68 12.22 -5.08 -3.56
CA LEU A 68 13.15 -5.11 -2.43
C LEU A 68 12.75 -6.25 -1.47
N ASP A 69 13.68 -7.15 -1.14
CA ASP A 69 13.41 -8.31 -0.28
C ASP A 69 13.87 -8.09 1.17
N PHE A 70 12.93 -7.70 2.02
CA PHE A 70 13.12 -7.39 3.43
C PHE A 70 12.52 -8.43 4.38
N ARG A 71 12.19 -9.63 3.88
CA ARG A 71 11.67 -10.75 4.70
C ARG A 71 12.57 -11.15 5.88
N HIS A 72 13.84 -10.81 5.82
CA HIS A 72 14.83 -11.11 6.86
C HIS A 72 14.84 -10.07 8.00
N LEU A 73 14.23 -8.89 7.79
CA LEU A 73 14.08 -7.89 8.84
C LEU A 73 12.98 -8.32 9.81
N PRO A 74 13.17 -8.12 11.13
CA PRO A 74 12.21 -8.57 12.11
C PRO A 74 10.91 -7.75 12.05
N ASP A 75 9.81 -8.37 12.50
CA ASP A 75 8.53 -7.69 12.65
C ASP A 75 8.72 -6.40 13.49
N GLY A 76 8.21 -5.26 13.00
CA GLY A 76 8.36 -3.97 13.66
C GLY A 76 9.68 -3.22 13.42
N TYR A 77 10.62 -3.79 12.66
CA TYR A 77 11.80 -3.05 12.21
C TYR A 77 11.39 -1.89 11.30
N VAL A 78 12.10 -0.76 11.41
CA VAL A 78 11.89 0.42 10.56
C VAL A 78 13.06 0.49 9.58
N ALA A 79 12.79 0.15 8.32
CA ALA A 79 13.79 0.16 7.27
C ALA A 79 14.29 1.58 6.99
N THR A 80 15.60 1.69 6.79
CA THR A 80 16.33 2.95 6.60
C THR A 80 16.75 3.14 5.14
N ALA A 81 17.29 4.31 4.81
CA ALA A 81 17.91 4.54 3.51
C ALA A 81 19.05 3.54 3.22
N GLY A 82 19.81 3.15 4.24
CA GLY A 82 20.91 2.19 4.12
C GLY A 82 20.45 0.79 3.77
N ASP A 83 19.30 0.34 4.29
CA ASP A 83 18.72 -0.97 3.95
C ASP A 83 18.29 -1.02 2.49
N VAL A 84 17.66 0.06 2.01
CA VAL A 84 17.27 0.21 0.59
C VAL A 84 18.48 0.19 -0.32
N GLU A 85 19.52 0.97 0.01
CA GLU A 85 20.76 1.01 -0.77
C GLU A 85 21.46 -0.37 -0.82
N ALA A 86 21.55 -1.04 0.33
CA ALA A 86 22.16 -2.36 0.43
C ALA A 86 21.42 -3.40 -0.42
N GLU A 87 20.09 -3.35 -0.42
CA GLU A 87 19.27 -4.28 -1.19
C GLU A 87 19.34 -4.01 -2.69
N LEU A 88 19.28 -2.74 -3.11
CA LEU A 88 19.49 -2.35 -4.52
C LEU A 88 20.85 -2.83 -5.03
N LYS A 89 21.90 -2.67 -4.20
CA LYS A 89 23.23 -3.20 -4.51
C LYS A 89 23.25 -4.72 -4.60
N ARG A 90 22.57 -5.43 -3.70
CA ARG A 90 22.49 -6.91 -3.72
C ARG A 90 21.86 -7.44 -5.01
N ILE A 91 20.80 -6.78 -5.49
CA ILE A 91 20.13 -7.16 -6.75
C ILE A 91 20.81 -6.58 -8.00
N GLY A 92 21.85 -5.74 -7.84
CA GLY A 92 22.59 -5.13 -8.95
C GLY A 92 21.77 -4.09 -9.72
N HIS A 93 20.83 -3.41 -9.06
CA HIS A 93 19.92 -2.45 -9.69
C HIS A 93 20.25 -1.01 -9.31
N SER A 94 20.10 -0.10 -10.27
CA SER A 94 20.13 1.34 -10.05
C SER A 94 18.77 1.90 -10.45
N LEU A 95 18.09 2.57 -9.51
CA LEU A 95 16.74 3.07 -9.74
C LEU A 95 16.71 4.08 -10.89
N SER A 96 15.71 3.93 -11.74
CA SER A 96 15.32 4.92 -12.74
C SER A 96 14.06 5.68 -12.28
N PRO A 97 13.89 6.96 -12.67
CA PRO A 97 12.67 7.69 -12.35
C PRO A 97 11.42 6.93 -12.80
N LEU A 98 10.36 7.05 -12.00
CA LEU A 98 9.05 6.42 -12.16
C LEU A 98 8.99 4.90 -11.94
N GLU A 99 10.10 4.19 -11.76
CA GLU A 99 10.01 2.78 -11.36
C GLU A 99 9.17 2.61 -10.09
N ILE A 100 8.37 1.54 -10.06
CA ILE A 100 7.53 1.18 -8.92
C ILE A 100 8.33 0.30 -7.99
N VAL A 101 8.51 0.73 -6.74
CA VAL A 101 9.22 -0.06 -5.74
C VAL A 101 8.24 -0.84 -4.87
N VAL A 102 8.30 -2.17 -4.94
CA VAL A 102 7.50 -3.06 -4.08
C VAL A 102 8.37 -3.73 -3.04
N VAL A 103 7.96 -3.62 -1.78
CA VAL A 103 8.68 -4.13 -0.62
C VAL A 103 8.04 -5.44 -0.18
N ASN A 104 8.86 -6.49 -0.13
CA ASN A 104 8.46 -7.83 0.28
C ASN A 104 8.97 -8.10 1.69
N THR A 105 8.05 -8.15 2.66
CA THR A 105 8.33 -8.36 4.08
C THR A 105 7.87 -9.76 4.53
N SER A 106 7.98 -10.08 5.82
CA SER A 106 7.42 -11.32 6.37
C SER A 106 5.87 -11.33 6.36
N ALA A 107 5.21 -10.18 6.21
CA ALA A 107 3.76 -10.04 6.32
C ALA A 107 2.99 -10.84 5.27
N GLY A 108 3.48 -10.87 4.02
CA GLY A 108 2.81 -11.59 2.93
C GLY A 108 2.65 -13.09 3.21
N ALA A 109 3.59 -13.71 3.94
CA ALA A 109 3.50 -15.12 4.34
C ALA A 109 2.41 -15.39 5.39
N LYS A 110 1.93 -14.35 6.06
CA LYS A 110 0.92 -14.42 7.13
C LYS A 110 -0.44 -13.87 6.67
N TYR A 111 -0.62 -13.58 5.38
CA TYR A 111 -1.90 -13.12 4.86
C TYR A 111 -3.03 -14.10 5.21
N GLY A 112 -4.13 -13.59 5.75
CA GLY A 112 -5.26 -14.39 6.23
C GLY A 112 -5.08 -15.00 7.64
N GLN A 113 -3.91 -14.84 8.26
CA GLN A 113 -3.65 -15.29 9.64
C GLN A 113 -3.94 -14.18 10.66
N PRO A 114 -4.27 -14.54 11.93
CA PRO A 114 -4.58 -13.56 12.97
C PRO A 114 -3.47 -12.55 13.27
N ASP A 115 -2.21 -12.91 13.04
CA ASP A 115 -1.05 -12.07 13.31
C ASP A 115 -0.57 -11.23 12.11
N TYR A 116 -1.28 -11.29 10.97
CA TYR A 116 -0.93 -10.54 9.76
C TYR A 116 -0.65 -9.06 10.01
N VAL A 117 -1.56 -8.36 10.70
CA VAL A 117 -1.48 -6.91 10.93
C VAL A 117 -0.23 -6.51 11.74
N ASN A 118 0.29 -7.43 12.55
CA ASN A 118 1.45 -7.19 13.42
C ASN A 118 2.77 -7.67 12.81
N SER A 119 2.76 -8.07 11.55
CA SER A 119 3.91 -8.73 10.91
C SER A 119 4.54 -7.86 9.85
N GLY A 120 5.81 -8.11 9.57
CA GLY A 120 6.61 -7.34 8.62
C GLY A 120 7.35 -6.18 9.29
N CYS A 121 8.46 -5.81 8.66
CA CYS A 121 9.05 -4.49 8.87
C CYS A 121 8.19 -3.42 8.19
N GLY A 122 8.37 -2.17 8.61
CA GLY A 122 7.87 -1.01 7.88
C GLY A 122 9.00 -0.19 7.25
N MET A 123 8.62 0.79 6.46
CA MET A 123 9.51 1.70 5.77
C MET A 123 9.55 3.04 6.51
N GLY A 124 10.72 3.43 6.99
CA GLY A 124 10.90 4.69 7.71
C GLY A 124 10.93 5.92 6.79
N TYR A 125 10.98 7.10 7.40
CA TYR A 125 11.10 8.38 6.69
C TYR A 125 12.31 8.39 5.74
N GLU A 126 13.49 7.98 6.23
CA GLU A 126 14.72 7.99 5.44
C GLU A 126 14.63 7.08 4.22
N ALA A 127 14.09 5.87 4.37
CA ALA A 127 13.90 4.95 3.25
C ALA A 127 12.91 5.52 2.22
N THR A 128 11.82 6.13 2.69
CA THR A 128 10.81 6.76 1.84
C THR A 128 11.39 7.93 1.06
N MET A 129 12.15 8.81 1.72
CA MET A 129 12.83 9.93 1.07
C MET A 129 13.90 9.47 0.08
N TYR A 130 14.68 8.43 0.41
CA TYR A 130 15.69 7.88 -0.47
C TYR A 130 15.11 7.47 -1.84
N LEU A 131 13.93 6.83 -1.82
CA LEU A 131 13.19 6.44 -3.02
C LEU A 131 12.63 7.67 -3.76
N LEU A 132 11.96 8.57 -3.04
CA LEU A 132 11.33 9.77 -3.60
C LEU A 132 12.34 10.67 -4.34
N GLU A 133 13.50 10.91 -3.73
CA GLU A 133 14.60 11.71 -4.28
C GLU A 133 15.21 11.10 -5.55
N ARG A 134 15.06 9.79 -5.75
CA ARG A 134 15.49 9.06 -6.96
C ARG A 134 14.42 8.96 -8.04
N GLY A 135 13.30 9.67 -7.85
CA GLY A 135 12.24 9.75 -8.85
C GLY A 135 11.19 8.66 -8.76
N VAL A 136 11.22 7.81 -7.73
CA VAL A 136 10.10 6.88 -7.45
C VAL A 136 8.88 7.71 -7.07
N ARG A 137 7.71 7.32 -7.59
CA ARG A 137 6.43 8.00 -7.34
C ARG A 137 5.35 7.09 -6.77
N LEU A 138 5.51 5.78 -6.93
CA LEU A 138 4.60 4.79 -6.41
C LEU A 138 5.40 3.68 -5.75
N THR A 139 5.00 3.35 -4.52
CA THR A 139 5.56 2.25 -3.74
C THR A 139 4.44 1.30 -3.32
N GLY A 140 4.81 0.06 -3.04
CA GLY A 140 3.90 -0.94 -2.49
C GLY A 140 4.59 -1.76 -1.40
N ILE A 141 3.80 -2.29 -0.48
CA ILE A 141 4.26 -3.19 0.58
C ILE A 141 3.23 -4.29 0.78
N ASP A 142 3.68 -5.46 1.19
CA ASP A 142 2.82 -6.60 1.52
C ASP A 142 2.32 -6.60 2.98
N GLY A 143 2.76 -5.61 3.78
CA GLY A 143 2.26 -5.32 5.11
C GLY A 143 0.91 -4.61 5.09
N TRP A 144 0.26 -4.55 6.25
CA TRP A 144 -1.01 -3.82 6.40
C TRP A 144 -0.86 -2.30 6.20
N SER A 145 0.35 -1.76 6.41
CA SER A 145 0.68 -0.35 6.27
C SER A 145 2.11 -0.20 5.73
N TRP A 146 2.43 0.94 5.10
CA TRP A 146 3.80 1.30 4.74
C TRP A 146 4.71 1.51 5.95
N ASP A 147 4.18 2.03 7.06
CA ASP A 147 4.90 2.16 8.33
C ASP A 147 4.95 0.84 9.09
N ALA A 148 5.84 0.78 10.09
CA ALA A 148 5.94 -0.40 10.95
C ALA A 148 4.63 -0.64 11.72
N PRO A 149 4.26 -1.91 12.04
CA PRO A 149 3.00 -2.19 12.71
C PRO A 149 2.82 -1.40 14.01
N PHE A 150 1.62 -0.84 14.21
CA PHE A 150 1.36 0.11 15.30
C PHE A 150 1.63 -0.43 16.70
N VAL A 151 1.56 -1.75 16.92
CA VAL A 151 1.90 -2.36 18.21
C VAL A 151 3.33 -2.03 18.64
N PHE A 152 4.26 -1.95 17.68
CA PHE A 152 5.66 -1.59 17.94
C PHE A 152 5.83 -0.08 18.13
N THR A 153 5.19 0.72 17.27
CA THR A 153 5.20 2.19 17.38
C THR A 153 4.59 2.66 18.71
N ALA A 154 3.47 2.05 19.13
CA ALA A 154 2.80 2.35 20.40
C ALA A 154 3.68 2.03 21.61
N LYS A 155 4.39 0.89 21.58
CA LYS A 155 5.36 0.54 22.63
C LYS A 155 6.49 1.57 22.71
N LYS A 156 7.08 1.93 21.56
CA LYS A 156 8.17 2.91 21.50
C LYS A 156 7.72 4.30 21.96
N TYR A 157 6.53 4.75 21.55
CA TYR A 157 5.94 6.00 22.04
C TYR A 157 5.68 5.98 23.56
N ALA A 158 5.23 4.86 24.12
CA ALA A 158 5.02 4.75 25.56
C ALA A 158 6.34 4.93 26.35
N GLU A 159 7.45 4.48 25.77
CA GLU A 159 8.81 4.60 26.33
C GLU A 159 9.40 6.01 26.13
N THR A 160 9.28 6.60 24.94
CA THR A 160 9.98 7.85 24.59
C THR A 160 9.13 9.11 24.72
N ARG A 161 7.79 8.99 24.64
CA ARG A 161 6.83 10.08 24.46
C ARG A 161 7.07 10.94 23.21
N ASP A 162 7.80 10.40 22.24
CA ASP A 162 8.08 11.08 20.98
C ASP A 162 6.97 10.82 19.95
N ALA A 163 6.11 11.81 19.75
CA ALA A 163 5.00 11.73 18.80
C ALA A 163 5.45 11.78 17.33
N SER A 164 6.71 12.14 17.03
CA SER A 164 7.23 12.18 15.66
C SER A 164 7.34 10.78 15.04
N LEU A 165 7.38 9.73 15.87
CA LEU A 165 7.40 8.32 15.46
C LEU A 165 6.07 7.85 14.83
N ILE A 166 4.99 8.62 14.98
CA ILE A 166 3.67 8.25 14.47
C ILE A 166 3.58 8.69 13.00
N TRP A 167 3.54 7.68 12.11
CA TRP A 167 3.44 7.84 10.65
C TRP A 167 4.67 8.51 10.01
N GLU A 168 5.86 8.18 10.49
CA GLU A 168 7.10 8.79 9.99
C GLU A 168 7.32 8.51 8.50
N GLY A 169 6.96 7.32 8.00
CA GLY A 169 6.99 6.98 6.58
C GLY A 169 5.87 7.67 5.80
N HIS A 170 4.61 7.55 6.23
CA HIS A 170 3.47 8.13 5.48
C HIS A 170 3.52 9.66 5.37
N LYS A 171 4.07 10.36 6.37
CA LYS A 171 4.15 11.84 6.34
C LYS A 171 5.26 12.39 5.46
N ALA A 172 6.13 11.55 4.91
CA ALA A 172 7.15 11.99 3.95
C ALA A 172 6.52 12.59 2.67
N GLY A 173 5.27 12.24 2.34
CA GLY A 173 4.57 12.71 1.14
C GLY A 173 3.91 14.09 1.21
N ARG A 174 4.05 14.85 2.31
CA ARG A 174 3.44 16.20 2.46
C ARG A 174 4.16 17.30 1.66
#